data_AF-A0A8H7E5D3-F1
#
_entry.id   AF-A0A8H7E5D3-F1
#
_cell.length_a   1.000
_cell.length_b   1.000
_cell.length_c   1.000
_cell.angle_alpha   90.00
_cell.angle_beta   90.00
_cell.angle_gamma   90.00
#
_symmetry.space_group_name_H-M   'P 1'
#
loop_
_entity.id
_entity.type
_entity.pdbx_description
1 polymer ?
#
loop_
_entity_poly.entity_id
_entity_poly.type
_entity_poly.pdbx_seq_one_letter_code
_entity_poly.pdbx_strand_id
1 'polypeptide(L)'
;MTALLIFTTSTLAWVIWTVISLLSNYKAARRIGLPVIISPVSSLDPLWILTYRALPILRLFKSLPFGLGKWSRCAYMGWSFDDKYSPHKELDLAFALVTPSLNEVWIADPDAAHVVLSRRKEYIKSVKLYQPLNVFGPNLDTVGGEDSASQTYGSQL
;
A
#
# COMPACT_ATOMS: atom_id res chain seq x y z
N MET A 1 11.27 -23.94 -28.83
CA MET A 1 11.54 -24.49 -27.49
C MET A 1 12.28 -23.51 -26.57
N THR A 2 13.31 -22.81 -27.04
CA THR A 2 14.08 -21.83 -26.24
C THR A 2 13.27 -20.65 -25.72
N ALA A 3 12.39 -20.05 -26.53
CA ALA A 3 11.55 -18.93 -26.10
C ALA A 3 10.65 -19.29 -24.90
N LEU A 4 9.99 -20.46 -24.94
CA LEU A 4 9.16 -20.97 -23.84
C LEU A 4 9.97 -21.15 -22.55
N LEU A 5 11.21 -21.62 -22.63
CA LEU A 5 12.10 -21.76 -21.47
C LEU A 5 12.51 -20.40 -20.88
N ILE A 6 12.71 -19.38 -21.72
CA ILE A 6 13.04 -18.02 -21.25
C ILE A 6 11.84 -17.41 -20.52
N PHE A 7 10.62 -17.58 -21.07
CA PHE A 7 9.41 -17.10 -20.42
C PHE A 7 9.16 -17.79 -19.08
N THR A 8 9.28 -19.11 -19.01
CA THR A 8 9.05 -19.86 -17.76
C THR A 8 10.11 -19.56 -16.70
N THR A 9 11.37 -19.40 -17.07
CA THR A 9 12.43 -19.04 -16.13
C THR A 9 12.30 -17.61 -15.63
N SER A 10 11.94 -16.65 -16.50
CA SER A 10 11.67 -15.26 -16.09
C SER A 10 10.49 -15.17 -15.13
N THR A 11 9.38 -15.84 -15.43
CA THR A 11 8.21 -15.82 -14.55
C THR A 11 8.51 -16.47 -13.21
N LEU A 12 9.25 -17.59 -13.19
CA LEU A 12 9.65 -18.24 -11.95
C LEU A 12 10.57 -17.35 -11.12
N ALA A 13 11.57 -16.72 -11.74
CA ALA A 13 12.46 -15.78 -11.07
C ALA A 13 11.69 -14.59 -10.47
N TRP A 14 10.72 -14.05 -11.20
CA TRP A 14 9.85 -12.97 -10.73
C TRP A 14 8.96 -13.40 -9.54
N VAL A 15 8.39 -14.61 -9.59
CA VAL A 15 7.61 -15.17 -8.47
C VAL A 15 8.49 -15.36 -7.24
N ILE A 16 9.68 -15.95 -7.40
CA ILE A 16 10.62 -16.15 -6.27
C ILE A 16 11.01 -14.80 -5.66
N TRP A 17 11.35 -13.81 -6.49
CA TRP A 17 11.66 -12.47 -6.03
C TRP A 17 10.51 -11.85 -5.23
N THR A 18 9.29 -11.95 -5.75
CA THR A 18 8.07 -11.45 -5.10
C THR A 18 7.84 -12.10 -3.74
N VAL A 19 8.03 -13.42 -3.65
CA VAL A 19 7.90 -14.17 -2.38
C VAL A 19 8.99 -13.74 -1.38
N ILE A 20 10.24 -13.56 -1.81
CA ILE A 20 11.33 -13.11 -0.95
C ILE A 20 11.06 -11.69 -0.43
N SER A 21 10.63 -10.77 -1.30
CA SER A 21 10.26 -9.41 -0.92
C SER A 21 9.11 -9.40 0.08
N LEU A 22 8.07 -10.21 -0.17
CA LEU A 22 6.93 -10.34 0.75
C LEU A 22 7.36 -10.89 2.12
N LEU A 23 8.25 -11.89 2.16
CA LEU A 23 8.77 -12.45 3.41
C LEU A 23 9.62 -11.42 4.19
N SER A 24 10.43 -10.63 3.49
CA SER A 24 11.21 -9.56 4.11
C SER A 24 10.30 -8.50 4.73
N ASN A 25 9.29 -8.07 3.96
CA ASN A 25 8.29 -7.10 4.38
C ASN A 25 7.45 -7.62 5.55
N TYR A 26 7.08 -8.90 5.53
CA TYR A 26 6.38 -9.58 6.62
C TYR A 26 7.20 -9.58 7.92
N LYS A 27 8.51 -9.90 7.84
CA LYS A 27 9.40 -9.85 9.00
C LYS A 27 9.50 -8.44 9.57
N ALA A 28 9.58 -7.42 8.72
CA ALA A 28 9.60 -6.02 9.14
C ALA A 28 8.29 -5.62 9.84
N ALA A 29 7.14 -5.95 9.25
CA ALA A 29 5.84 -5.64 9.84
C ALA A 29 5.60 -6.36 11.18
N ARG A 30 6.05 -7.61 11.31
CA ARG A 30 5.93 -8.37 12.57
C ARG A 30 6.69 -7.74 13.73
N ARG A 31 7.77 -7.00 13.47
CA ARG A 31 8.52 -6.27 14.51
C ARG A 31 7.74 -5.09 15.08
N ILE A 32 6.75 -4.57 14.36
CA ILE A 32 5.90 -3.46 14.80
C ILE A 32 4.91 -3.93 15.88
N GLY A 33 4.61 -5.23 15.95
CA GLY A 33 3.67 -5.79 16.92
C GLY A 33 2.19 -5.59 16.59
N LEU A 34 1.89 -5.13 15.37
CA LEU A 34 0.51 -4.96 14.88
C LEU A 34 -0.03 -6.25 14.25
N PRO A 35 -1.35 -6.46 14.26
CA PRO A 35 -2.03 -7.44 13.41
C PRO A 35 -1.63 -7.29 11.94
N VAL A 36 -1.25 -8.39 11.29
CA VAL A 36 -0.73 -8.39 9.92
C VAL A 36 -1.72 -9.03 8.95
N ILE A 37 -2.02 -8.34 7.86
CA ILE A 37 -2.76 -8.85 6.72
C ILE A 37 -1.79 -8.97 5.55
N ILE A 38 -1.67 -10.17 4.99
CA ILE A 38 -0.82 -10.42 3.83
C ILE A 38 -1.66 -10.27 2.57
N SER A 39 -1.23 -9.38 1.67
CA SER A 39 -1.83 -9.19 0.35
C SER A 39 -0.80 -9.50 -0.74
N PRO A 40 -1.13 -10.33 -1.74
CA PRO A 40 -0.21 -10.63 -2.83
C PRO A 40 -0.02 -9.45 -3.80
N VAL A 41 -0.90 -8.45 -3.75
CA VAL A 41 -0.91 -7.28 -4.62
C VAL A 41 -0.85 -6.01 -3.79
N SER A 42 -0.17 -4.98 -4.30
CA SER A 42 -0.16 -3.67 -3.68
C SER A 42 -1.34 -2.83 -4.14
N SER A 43 -1.90 -2.04 -3.22
CA SER A 43 -2.93 -1.03 -3.52
C SER A 43 -2.46 0.00 -4.55
N LEU A 44 -1.13 0.15 -4.70
CA LEU A 44 -0.47 1.14 -5.56
C LEU A 44 0.04 0.56 -6.90
N ASP A 45 -0.08 -0.75 -7.13
CA ASP A 45 0.40 -1.35 -8.37
C ASP A 45 -0.49 -0.89 -9.56
N PRO A 46 0.06 -0.29 -10.63
CA PRO A 46 -0.75 0.27 -11.72
C PRO A 46 -1.66 -0.74 -12.40
N LEU A 47 -1.17 -1.95 -12.60
CA LEU A 47 -1.96 -3.05 -13.17
C LEU A 47 -3.12 -3.45 -12.26
N TRP A 48 -2.88 -3.46 -10.95
CA TRP A 48 -3.94 -3.73 -9.98
C TRP A 48 -4.98 -2.61 -9.99
N ILE A 49 -4.55 -1.35 -10.04
CA ILE A 49 -5.44 -0.19 -10.11
C ILE A 49 -6.41 -0.25 -11.29
N LEU A 50 -5.89 -0.63 -12.46
CA LEU A 50 -6.71 -0.76 -13.66
C LEU A 50 -7.65 -1.97 -13.57
N THR A 51 -7.15 -3.10 -13.09
CA THR A 51 -7.90 -4.37 -13.10
C THR A 51 -8.97 -4.46 -12.04
N TYR A 52 -8.74 -3.98 -10.81
CA TYR A 52 -9.75 -4.07 -9.73
C TYR A 52 -11.01 -3.26 -10.06
N ARG A 53 -10.87 -2.18 -10.84
CA ARG A 53 -11.98 -1.31 -11.25
C ARG A 53 -12.72 -1.86 -12.47
N ALA A 54 -11.97 -2.36 -13.46
CA ALA A 54 -12.52 -2.81 -14.73
C ALA A 54 -13.14 -4.22 -14.66
N LEU A 55 -12.66 -5.06 -13.74
CA LEU A 55 -13.06 -6.46 -13.65
C LEU A 55 -13.65 -6.76 -12.26
N PRO A 56 -14.60 -7.71 -12.14
CA PRO A 56 -15.20 -8.11 -10.86
C PRO A 56 -14.25 -8.95 -9.99
N ILE A 57 -12.94 -8.74 -10.11
CA ILE A 57 -11.87 -9.50 -9.44
C ILE A 57 -12.00 -9.42 -7.92
N LEU A 58 -12.36 -8.24 -7.38
CA LEU A 58 -12.60 -8.08 -5.95
C LEU A 58 -13.76 -8.95 -5.46
N ARG A 59 -14.84 -9.09 -6.24
CA ARG A 59 -15.97 -9.97 -5.88
C ARG A 59 -15.55 -11.42 -5.92
N LEU A 60 -14.75 -11.80 -6.92
CA LEU A 60 -14.22 -13.15 -7.05
C LEU A 60 -13.35 -13.52 -5.84
N PHE A 61 -12.43 -12.63 -5.44
CA PHE A 61 -11.61 -12.87 -4.25
C PHE A 61 -12.43 -12.87 -2.96
N LYS A 62 -13.41 -11.97 -2.80
CA LYS A 62 -14.32 -12.00 -1.65
C LYS A 62 -15.12 -13.30 -1.54
N SER A 63 -15.41 -13.95 -2.67
CA SER A 63 -16.14 -15.21 -2.73
C SER A 63 -15.28 -16.45 -2.45
N LEU A 64 -13.95 -16.32 -2.28
CA LEU A 64 -13.10 -17.47 -2.02
C LEU A 64 -13.42 -18.08 -0.64
N PRO A 65 -13.65 -19.41 -0.56
CA PRO A 65 -13.88 -20.08 0.72
C PRO A 65 -12.63 -20.02 1.61
N PHE A 66 -12.80 -20.26 2.91
CA PHE A 66 -11.75 -20.27 3.94
C PHE A 66 -11.14 -18.91 4.31
N GLY A 67 -11.79 -17.80 3.97
CA GLY A 67 -11.29 -16.47 4.34
C GLY A 67 -10.02 -16.06 3.58
N LEU A 68 -9.61 -16.84 2.56
CA LEU A 68 -8.51 -16.55 1.65
C LEU A 68 -8.70 -15.22 0.90
N GLY A 69 -9.93 -14.71 0.86
CA GLY A 69 -10.29 -13.43 0.26
C GLY A 69 -10.21 -12.22 1.19
N LYS A 70 -9.93 -12.38 2.50
CA LYS A 70 -10.07 -11.28 3.46
C LYS A 70 -9.17 -10.09 3.14
N TRP A 71 -7.97 -10.35 2.61
CA TRP A 71 -7.02 -9.32 2.17
C TRP A 71 -7.60 -8.41 1.07
N SER A 72 -8.45 -8.94 0.18
CA SER A 72 -9.02 -8.18 -0.94
C SER A 72 -9.90 -7.02 -0.50
N ARG A 73 -10.40 -7.03 0.75
CA ARG A 73 -11.14 -5.93 1.35
C ARG A 73 -10.27 -4.71 1.64
N CYS A 74 -8.98 -4.91 1.90
CA CYS A 74 -8.05 -3.85 2.28
C CYS A 74 -6.97 -3.57 1.21
N ALA A 75 -7.02 -4.26 0.06
CA ALA A 75 -5.94 -4.27 -0.91
C ALA A 75 -6.20 -3.41 -2.16
N TYR A 76 -7.10 -2.43 -2.13
CA TYR A 76 -7.34 -1.53 -3.26
C TYR A 76 -7.44 -0.07 -2.82
N MET A 77 -7.04 0.85 -3.69
CA MET A 77 -7.07 2.27 -3.37
C MET A 77 -8.52 2.73 -3.08
N GLY A 78 -8.72 3.34 -1.90
CA GLY A 78 -10.02 3.83 -1.47
C GLY A 78 -10.89 2.82 -0.70
N TRP A 79 -10.36 1.66 -0.36
CA TRP A 79 -11.11 0.64 0.39
C TRP A 79 -11.70 1.14 1.71
N SER A 80 -11.03 2.11 2.34
CA SER A 80 -11.46 2.73 3.59
C SER A 80 -12.77 3.51 3.45
N PHE A 81 -13.17 3.92 2.25
CA PHE A 81 -14.46 4.61 2.04
C PHE A 81 -15.64 3.62 2.01
N ASP A 82 -15.43 2.45 1.41
CA ASP A 82 -16.47 1.43 1.26
C ASP A 82 -16.70 0.68 2.58
N ASP A 83 -15.63 0.18 3.18
CA ASP A 83 -15.70 -0.69 4.36
C ASP A 83 -15.58 0.10 5.69
N LYS A 84 -15.12 1.36 5.65
CA LYS A 84 -15.00 2.26 6.81
C LYS A 84 -14.30 1.59 7.99
N TYR A 85 -14.95 1.56 9.15
CA TYR A 85 -14.44 0.97 10.39
C TYR A 85 -14.59 -0.56 10.46
N SER A 86 -15.26 -1.19 9.49
CA SER A 86 -15.53 -2.64 9.54
C SER A 86 -14.26 -3.48 9.67
N PRO A 87 -13.16 -3.21 8.94
CA PRO A 87 -11.93 -3.99 9.09
C PRO A 87 -11.29 -3.81 10.46
N HIS A 88 -11.30 -2.60 11.02
CA HIS A 88 -10.78 -2.30 12.36
C HIS A 88 -11.57 -2.99 13.48
N LYS A 89 -12.87 -3.21 13.30
CA LYS A 89 -13.67 -4.02 14.24
C LYS A 89 -13.18 -5.47 14.35
N GLU A 90 -12.60 -6.02 13.27
CA GLU A 90 -12.12 -7.40 13.22
C GLU A 90 -10.61 -7.53 13.48
N LEU A 91 -9.84 -6.50 13.14
CA LEU A 91 -8.37 -6.53 13.06
C LEU A 91 -7.71 -5.59 14.08
N ASP A 92 -8.49 -5.01 14.98
CA ASP A 92 -8.09 -4.03 15.99
C ASP A 92 -7.93 -2.59 15.48
N LEU A 93 -7.67 -1.67 16.41
CA LEU A 93 -7.53 -0.23 16.17
C LEU A 93 -6.37 0.13 15.25
N ALA A 94 -5.39 -0.75 15.05
CA ALA A 94 -4.33 -0.58 14.08
C ALA A 94 -3.91 -1.92 13.48
N PHE A 95 -3.62 -1.95 12.18
CA PHE A 95 -3.13 -3.14 11.50
C PHE A 95 -2.16 -2.79 10.37
N ALA A 96 -1.33 -3.76 9.99
CA ALA A 96 -0.38 -3.63 8.88
C ALA A 96 -0.83 -4.49 7.68
N LEU A 97 -0.96 -3.86 6.51
CA LEU A 97 -1.12 -4.54 5.23
C LEU A 97 0.26 -4.73 4.60
N VAL A 98 0.67 -5.99 4.48
CA VAL A 98 1.97 -6.38 3.93
C VAL A 98 1.79 -6.79 2.48
N THR A 99 2.52 -6.12 1.59
CA THR A 99 2.53 -6.40 0.15
C THR A 99 3.98 -6.64 -0.30
N PRO A 100 4.21 -7.26 -1.47
CA PRO A 100 5.57 -7.45 -1.98
C PRO A 100 6.29 -6.12 -2.25
N SER A 101 5.53 -5.09 -2.62
CA SER A 101 6.05 -3.76 -2.98
C SER A 101 6.33 -2.90 -1.75
N LEU A 102 5.43 -2.91 -0.76
CA LEU A 102 5.51 -2.03 0.42
C LEU A 102 4.63 -2.52 1.59
N ASN A 103 4.90 -1.98 2.77
CA ASN A 103 4.06 -2.17 3.97
C ASN A 103 3.24 -0.92 4.24
N GLU A 104 1.94 -1.07 4.35
CA GLU A 104 1.02 0.00 4.76
C GLU A 104 0.58 -0.24 6.20
N VAL A 105 0.52 0.81 7.01
CA VAL A 105 -0.03 0.74 8.37
C VAL A 105 -1.27 1.60 8.42
N TRP A 106 -2.37 1.00 8.87
CA TRP A 106 -3.67 1.65 8.99
C TRP A 106 -4.00 1.81 10.46
N ILE A 107 -4.31 3.05 10.86
CA ILE A 107 -4.54 3.45 12.25
C ILE A 107 -5.94 4.06 12.33
N ALA A 108 -6.77 3.52 13.23
CA ALA A 108 -8.09 4.02 13.59
C ALA A 108 -8.18 4.48 15.05
N ASP A 109 -7.04 4.52 15.76
CA ASP A 109 -6.92 5.11 17.10
C ASP A 109 -6.58 6.61 17.01
N PRO A 110 -7.39 7.51 17.62
CA PRO A 110 -7.19 8.94 17.53
C PRO A 110 -5.90 9.42 18.20
N ASP A 111 -5.49 8.80 19.31
CA ASP A 111 -4.29 9.19 20.05
C ASP A 111 -3.03 8.82 19.26
N ALA A 112 -2.96 7.60 18.74
CA ALA A 112 -1.89 7.15 17.87
C ALA A 112 -1.82 7.97 16.58
N ALA A 113 -2.97 8.29 15.96
CA ALA A 113 -3.01 9.16 14.79
C ALA A 113 -2.44 10.55 15.10
N HIS A 114 -2.79 11.14 16.25
CA HIS A 114 -2.26 12.43 16.67
C HIS A 114 -0.73 12.39 16.87
N VAL A 115 -0.20 11.32 17.47
CA VAL A 115 1.26 11.14 17.62
C VAL A 115 1.96 11.04 16.27
N VAL A 116 1.44 10.23 15.33
CA VAL A 116 2.03 10.10 14.00
C VAL A 116 1.99 11.42 13.23
N LEU A 117 0.85 12.12 13.26
CA LEU A 117 0.66 13.38 12.55
C LEU A 117 1.49 14.53 13.15
N SER A 118 1.66 14.57 14.48
CA SER A 118 2.50 15.56 15.15
C SER A 118 3.99 15.39 14.82
N ARG A 119 4.42 14.16 14.53
CA ARG A 119 5.80 13.83 14.13
C ARG A 119 6.00 13.78 12.61
N ARG A 120 5.34 14.69 11.87
CA ARG A 120 5.39 14.75 10.39
C ARG A 120 6.80 14.73 9.77
N LYS A 121 7.83 15.17 10.51
CA LYS A 121 9.24 15.15 10.06
C LYS A 121 9.85 13.75 10.08
N GLU A 122 9.39 12.89 10.98
CA GLU A 122 9.80 11.48 11.07
C GLU A 122 9.03 10.63 10.05
N TYR A 123 7.77 11.00 9.76
CA TYR A 123 6.90 10.31 8.80
C TYR A 123 6.80 11.07 7.48
N ILE A 124 7.87 11.05 6.70
CA ILE A 124 7.92 11.71 5.40
C ILE A 124 7.01 10.99 4.40
N LYS A 125 6.19 11.76 3.68
CA LYS A 125 5.37 11.28 2.56
C LYS A 125 6.25 10.59 1.51
N SER A 126 5.89 9.38 1.11
CA SER A 126 6.63 8.63 0.10
C SER A 126 6.58 9.34 -1.27
N VAL A 127 7.72 9.83 -1.76
CA VAL A 127 7.82 10.50 -3.07
C VAL A 127 7.28 9.63 -4.20
N LYS A 128 7.47 8.31 -4.12
CA LYS A 128 6.94 7.35 -5.11
C LYS A 128 5.42 7.37 -5.24
N LEU A 129 4.72 7.60 -4.13
CA LEU A 129 3.25 7.70 -4.13
C LEU A 129 2.75 8.96 -4.83
N TYR A 130 3.47 10.07 -4.66
CA TYR A 130 3.08 11.37 -5.19
C TYR A 130 3.65 11.66 -6.58
N GLN A 131 4.59 10.85 -7.08
CA GLN A 131 5.18 10.99 -8.40
C GLN A 131 4.17 11.17 -9.55
N PRO A 132 3.01 10.47 -9.60
CA PRO A 132 2.00 10.70 -10.64
C PRO A 132 1.43 12.13 -10.64
N LEU A 133 1.42 12.83 -9.49
CA LEU A 133 0.93 14.21 -9.39
C LEU A 133 1.89 15.23 -10.02
N ASN A 134 3.13 14.83 -10.33
CA ASN A 134 4.07 15.69 -11.04
C ASN A 134 3.64 16.00 -12.48
N VAL A 135 2.60 15.32 -12.99
CA VAL A 135 1.95 15.69 -14.26
C VAL A 135 1.39 17.12 -14.24
N PHE A 136 1.06 17.64 -13.05
CA PHE A 136 0.60 19.02 -12.84
C PHE A 136 1.73 20.01 -12.55
N GLY A 137 3.00 19.57 -12.63
CA GLY A 137 4.18 20.34 -12.24
C GLY A 137 4.60 20.12 -10.78
N PRO A 138 5.72 20.73 -10.34
CA PRO A 138 6.22 20.61 -8.97
C PRO A 138 5.24 21.21 -7.95
N ASN A 139 4.61 20.34 -7.18
CA ASN A 139 3.66 20.65 -6.13
C ASN A 139 4.21 20.35 -4.73
N LEU A 140 3.58 20.92 -3.70
CA LEU A 140 3.91 20.72 -2.27
C LEU A 140 4.05 19.24 -1.87
N ASP A 141 3.29 18.36 -2.51
CA ASP A 141 3.31 16.91 -2.25
C ASP A 141 4.38 16.15 -3.05
N THR A 142 4.96 16.77 -4.08
CA THR A 142 6.00 16.16 -4.94
C THR A 142 7.40 16.66 -4.64
N VAL A 143 7.54 17.86 -4.06
CA VAL A 143 8.82 18.37 -3.56
C VAL A 143 9.11 17.76 -2.19
N GLY A 144 10.33 17.29 -1.97
CA GLY A 144 10.73 16.64 -0.71
C GLY A 144 10.61 17.57 0.50
N GLY A 145 10.60 17.01 1.71
CA GLY A 145 10.16 17.69 2.93
C GLY A 145 10.86 19.01 3.32
N GLU A 146 12.04 19.32 2.78
CA GLU A 146 12.71 20.62 2.97
C GLU A 146 12.24 21.66 1.94
N ASP A 147 11.96 21.24 0.70
CA ASP A 147 11.53 22.09 -0.40
C ASP A 147 10.04 22.46 -0.29
N SER A 148 9.20 21.59 0.29
CA SER A 148 7.76 21.86 0.52
C SER A 148 7.54 23.05 1.47
N ALA A 149 8.43 23.21 2.47
CA ALA A 149 8.36 24.32 3.42
C ALA A 149 8.70 25.66 2.75
N SER A 150 9.65 25.65 1.82
CA SER A 150 10.09 26.83 1.06
C SER A 150 9.04 27.29 0.03
N GLN A 151 8.34 26.35 -0.63
CA GLN A 151 7.25 26.69 -1.56
C GLN A 151 6.02 27.31 -0.88
N THR A 152 5.71 26.92 0.37
CA THR A 152 4.59 27.51 1.11
C THR A 152 4.80 28.99 1.38
N TYR A 153 6.05 29.40 1.64
CA TYR A 153 6.40 30.81 1.85
C TYR A 153 6.45 31.62 0.55
N GLY A 154 6.81 31.01 -0.58
CA GLY A 154 6.91 31.70 -1.88
C GLY A 154 5.57 31.97 -2.59
N SER A 155 4.47 31.34 -2.16
CA SER A 155 3.14 31.53 -2.77
C SER A 155 2.24 32.54 -2.04
N GLN A 156 2.74 33.15 -0.94
CA GLN A 156 2.07 34.21 -0.20
C GLN A 156 2.60 35.62 -0.51
N LEU A 157 3.48 35.76 -1.51
CA LEU A 157 3.98 37.02 -2.07
C LEU A 157 3.51 37.17 -3.52
#